data_AF-A0AAE7M571-F1
#
_entry.id   AF-A0AAE7M571-F1
#
_cell.length_a   1.000
_cell.length_b   1.000
_cell.length_c   1.000
_cell.angle_alpha   90.00
_cell.angle_beta   90.00
_cell.angle_gamma   90.00
#
_symmetry.space_group_name_H-M   'P 1'
#
loop_
_entity.id
_entity.type
_entity.pdbx_description
1 polymer ?
#
loop_
_entity_poly.entity_id
_entity_poly.type
_entity_poly.pdbx_seq_one_letter_code
_entity_poly.pdbx_strand_id
1 'polypeptide(L)'
;MAWLPPPPPPLLLAVEASPATLVFQKAKGTLPSGDRRWVLQLRRGGKTLASWPAVSGTRRAQASDRRWSPGNGAPLPVGSYNVGRPERWDGSWWIDLSPRFSTTRSALGIHTCLPGSGCICLPNKADTDAVAAWINKAGVRRLQVVN
;
A
#
# COMPACT_ATOMS: atom_id res chain seq x y z
N MET A 1 -21.78 15.26 -40.41
CA MET A 1 -22.31 14.23 -39.49
C MET A 1 -21.19 13.82 -38.56
N ALA A 2 -21.27 14.16 -37.27
CA ALA A 2 -20.24 13.82 -36.30
C ALA A 2 -20.43 12.36 -35.85
N TRP A 3 -19.39 11.54 -36.01
CA TRP A 3 -19.38 10.16 -35.53
C TRP A 3 -19.25 10.18 -34.00
N LEU A 4 -20.26 9.69 -33.29
CA LEU A 4 -20.20 9.46 -31.85
C LEU A 4 -19.70 8.03 -31.63
N PRO A 5 -18.66 7.82 -30.81
CA PRO A 5 -18.23 6.48 -30.46
C PRO A 5 -19.35 5.76 -29.71
N PRO A 6 -19.48 4.42 -29.86
CA PRO A 6 -20.47 3.65 -29.12
C PRO A 6 -20.21 3.77 -27.60
N PRO A 7 -21.26 3.77 -26.76
CA PRO A 7 -21.10 3.82 -25.33
C PRO A 7 -20.33 2.58 -24.83
N PRO A 8 -19.48 2.71 -23.80
CA PRO A 8 -18.73 1.60 -23.26
C PRO A 8 -19.67 0.53 -22.68
N PRO A 9 -19.29 -0.76 -22.75
CA PRO A 9 -20.13 -1.83 -22.25
C PRO A 9 -20.33 -1.75 -20.73
N PRO A 10 -21.46 -2.28 -20.19
CA PRO A 10 -21.84 -2.13 -18.77
C PRO A 10 -20.77 -2.60 -17.76
N LEU A 11 -20.01 -3.64 -18.11
CA LEU A 11 -18.91 -4.16 -17.29
C LEU A 11 -17.75 -3.17 -17.13
N LEU A 12 -17.44 -2.38 -18.17
CA LEU A 12 -16.41 -1.34 -18.07
C LEU A 12 -16.85 -0.20 -17.14
N LEU A 13 -18.12 0.21 -17.24
CA LEU A 13 -18.71 1.22 -16.35
C LEU A 13 -18.72 0.75 -14.88
N ALA A 14 -19.04 -0.52 -14.61
CA ALA A 14 -19.01 -1.09 -13.26
C ALA A 14 -17.60 -1.15 -12.67
N VAL A 15 -16.58 -1.44 -13.49
CA VAL A 15 -15.17 -1.40 -13.05
C VAL A 15 -14.72 0.04 -12.76
N GLU A 16 -15.07 1.00 -13.61
CA GLU A 16 -14.78 2.43 -13.40
C GLU A 16 -15.45 2.99 -12.13
N ALA A 17 -16.67 2.57 -11.84
CA ALA A 17 -17.43 2.96 -10.65
C ALA A 17 -16.94 2.28 -9.35
N SER A 18 -16.13 1.21 -9.46
CA SER A 18 -15.64 0.50 -8.29
C SER A 18 -14.59 1.34 -7.52
N PRO A 19 -14.64 1.39 -6.18
CA PRO A 19 -13.65 2.11 -5.41
C PRO A 19 -12.27 1.48 -5.57
N ALA A 20 -11.25 2.32 -5.75
CA ALA A 20 -9.86 1.87 -5.78
C ALA A 20 -9.38 1.54 -4.36
N THR A 21 -8.63 0.46 -4.21
CA THR A 21 -8.12 -0.05 -2.93
C THR A 21 -6.67 -0.47 -3.09
N LEU A 22 -5.85 -0.24 -2.06
CA LEU A 22 -4.50 -0.80 -1.99
C LEU A 22 -4.54 -2.22 -1.41
N VAL A 23 -3.72 -3.12 -1.95
CA VAL A 23 -3.46 -4.44 -1.40
C VAL A 23 -1.96 -4.58 -1.16
N PHE A 24 -1.57 -4.94 0.06
CA PHE A 24 -0.19 -5.13 0.45
C PHE A 24 0.04 -6.57 0.88
N GLN A 25 0.99 -7.25 0.24
CA GLN A 25 1.19 -8.68 0.42
C GLN A 25 2.65 -9.10 0.32
N LYS A 26 3.00 -10.22 0.95
CA LYS A 26 4.33 -10.81 0.79
C LYS A 26 4.48 -11.29 -0.64
N ALA A 27 5.69 -11.14 -1.16
CA ALA A 27 6.11 -11.78 -2.39
C ALA A 27 7.24 -12.77 -2.12
N LYS A 28 7.47 -13.67 -3.09
CA LYS A 28 8.59 -14.59 -3.05
C LYS A 28 9.91 -13.84 -3.23
N GLY A 29 10.94 -14.29 -2.53
CA GLY A 29 12.29 -13.76 -2.63
C GLY A 29 12.55 -12.51 -1.77
N THR A 30 13.64 -11.83 -2.10
CA THR A 30 14.15 -10.63 -1.44
C THR A 30 14.37 -9.51 -2.45
N LEU A 31 14.47 -8.28 -1.97
CA LEU A 31 15.02 -7.18 -2.77
C LEU A 31 16.55 -7.29 -2.87
N PRO A 32 17.19 -6.54 -3.80
CA PRO A 32 18.65 -6.48 -3.88
C PRO A 32 19.32 -6.07 -2.57
N SER A 33 18.63 -5.30 -1.73
CA SER A 33 19.12 -4.98 -0.38
C SER A 33 19.29 -6.22 0.48
N GLY A 34 18.48 -7.26 0.28
CA GLY A 34 18.36 -8.47 1.10
C GLY A 34 17.15 -8.44 2.05
N ASP A 35 16.35 -7.38 2.01
CA ASP A 35 15.09 -7.30 2.75
C ASP A 35 14.02 -8.20 2.12
N ARG A 36 13.11 -8.72 2.96
CA ARG A 36 12.02 -9.57 2.48
C ARG A 36 11.15 -8.76 1.52
N ARG A 37 10.89 -9.31 0.33
CA ARG A 37 10.09 -8.63 -0.68
C ARG A 37 8.61 -8.65 -0.30
N TRP A 38 8.01 -7.48 -0.34
CA TRP A 38 6.57 -7.26 -0.35
C TRP A 38 6.17 -6.53 -1.62
N VAL A 39 4.88 -6.50 -1.91
CA VAL A 39 4.32 -5.78 -3.06
C VAL A 39 3.12 -5.00 -2.59
N LEU A 40 3.10 -3.71 -2.95
CA LEU A 40 1.94 -2.84 -2.82
C LEU A 40 1.25 -2.75 -4.18
N GLN A 41 -0.03 -3.06 -4.25
CA GLN A 41 -0.81 -3.07 -5.48
C GLN A 41 -1.98 -2.11 -5.37
N LEU A 42 -2.21 -1.31 -6.40
CA LEU A 42 -3.47 -0.59 -6.58
C LEU A 42 -4.44 -1.48 -7.35
N ARG A 43 -5.63 -1.72 -6.79
CA ARG A 43 -6.66 -2.54 -7.41
C ARG A 43 -7.98 -1.78 -7.56
N ARG A 44 -8.70 -2.05 -8.65
CA ARG A 44 -10.06 -1.55 -8.93
C ARG A 44 -10.83 -2.61 -9.70
N GLY A 45 -12.05 -2.91 -9.28
CA GLY A 45 -12.91 -3.89 -9.97
C GLY A 45 -12.23 -5.24 -10.21
N GLY A 46 -11.46 -5.74 -9.23
CA GLY A 46 -10.70 -6.99 -9.33
C GLY A 46 -9.38 -6.92 -10.12
N LYS A 47 -9.15 -5.88 -10.91
CA LYS A 47 -7.94 -5.68 -11.72
C LYS A 47 -6.86 -4.93 -10.95
N THR A 48 -5.60 -5.26 -11.21
CA THR A 48 -4.45 -4.50 -10.71
C THR A 48 -4.12 -3.39 -11.71
N LEU A 49 -4.17 -2.14 -11.25
CA LEU A 49 -3.88 -0.96 -12.06
C LEU A 49 -2.40 -0.57 -12.00
N ALA A 50 -1.75 -0.79 -10.86
CA ALA A 50 -0.35 -0.50 -10.63
C ALA A 50 0.21 -1.38 -9.50
N SER A 51 1.52 -1.56 -9.47
CA SER A 51 2.21 -2.43 -8.52
C SER A 51 3.62 -1.90 -8.24
N TRP A 52 4.01 -1.86 -6.96
CA TRP A 52 5.32 -1.35 -6.51
C TRP A 52 6.03 -2.36 -5.62
N PRO A 53 7.36 -2.52 -5.77
CA PRO A 53 8.16 -3.27 -4.81
C PRO A 53 8.18 -2.52 -3.48
N ALA A 54 8.07 -3.27 -2.39
CA ALA A 54 8.03 -2.71 -1.06
C ALA A 54 8.68 -3.65 -0.05
N VAL A 55 8.89 -3.15 1.16
CA VAL A 55 9.33 -3.94 2.31
C VAL A 55 8.50 -3.57 3.53
N SER A 56 8.39 -4.48 4.49
CA SER A 56 7.80 -4.20 5.79
C SER A 56 8.44 -5.07 6.84
N GLY A 57 8.74 -4.45 7.97
CA GLY A 57 9.50 -5.03 9.07
C GLY A 57 10.97 -5.28 8.73
N THR A 58 11.77 -5.48 9.78
CA THR A 58 13.20 -5.77 9.64
C THR A 58 13.42 -7.22 9.20
N ARG A 59 14.61 -7.54 8.69
CA ARG A 59 14.95 -8.92 8.26
C ARG A 59 14.81 -9.95 9.38
N ARG A 60 15.16 -9.57 10.60
CA ARG A 60 15.15 -10.46 11.77
C ARG A 60 13.76 -10.60 12.40
N ALA A 61 12.85 -9.67 12.14
CA ALA A 61 11.53 -9.62 12.77
C ALA A 61 10.38 -10.10 11.87
N GLN A 62 10.67 -10.75 10.73
CA GLN A 62 9.64 -11.18 9.78
C GLN A 62 8.61 -12.16 10.36
N ALA A 63 8.99 -12.91 11.41
CA ALA A 63 8.13 -13.86 12.12
C ALA A 63 7.69 -13.37 13.52
N SER A 64 8.07 -12.16 13.92
CA SER A 64 7.70 -11.59 15.22
C SER A 64 6.20 -11.27 15.26
N ASP A 65 5.65 -11.12 16.46
CA ASP A 65 4.27 -10.70 16.65
C ASP A 65 4.03 -9.33 15.99
N ARG A 66 3.14 -9.33 15.00
CA ARG A 66 2.83 -8.13 14.22
C ARG A 66 1.72 -7.29 14.84
N ARG A 67 0.98 -7.82 15.83
CA ARG A 67 -0.31 -7.26 16.25
C ARG A 67 -0.30 -6.64 17.64
N TRP A 68 0.44 -7.18 18.60
CA TRP A 68 0.37 -6.74 20.00
C TRP A 68 1.66 -6.15 20.55
N SER A 69 2.76 -6.31 19.80
CA SER A 69 4.10 -5.90 20.21
C SER A 69 4.56 -4.66 19.42
N PRO A 70 4.34 -3.43 19.92
CA PRO A 70 4.86 -2.22 19.31
C PRO A 70 6.39 -2.17 19.38
N GLY A 71 7.03 -1.47 18.44
CA GLY A 71 8.48 -1.25 18.43
C GLY A 71 9.36 -2.47 18.10
N ASN A 72 8.80 -3.68 17.97
CA ASN A 72 9.59 -4.89 17.73
C ASN A 72 10.11 -5.08 16.29
N GLY A 73 9.88 -4.10 15.41
CA GLY A 73 10.30 -4.15 14.01
C GLY A 73 9.57 -5.17 13.15
N ALA A 74 8.49 -5.80 13.63
CA ALA A 74 7.71 -6.75 12.84
C ALA A 74 6.96 -6.08 11.68
N PRO A 75 6.70 -6.79 10.57
CA PRO A 75 5.95 -6.26 9.45
C PRO A 75 4.54 -5.79 9.84
N LEU A 76 3.97 -4.86 9.08
CA LEU A 76 2.66 -4.25 9.30
C LEU A 76 1.56 -5.31 9.57
N PRO A 77 0.75 -5.28 10.64
CA PRO A 77 -0.21 -6.36 10.91
C PRO A 77 -1.20 -6.64 9.76
N VAL A 78 -1.61 -7.90 9.63
CA VAL A 78 -2.64 -8.31 8.66
C VAL A 78 -3.99 -7.74 9.06
N GLY A 79 -4.71 -7.18 8.10
CA GLY A 79 -6.04 -6.61 8.30
C GLY A 79 -6.35 -5.45 7.35
N SER A 80 -7.51 -4.83 7.55
CA SER A 80 -7.93 -3.65 6.81
C SER A 80 -7.54 -2.37 7.53
N TYR A 81 -7.17 -1.36 6.76
CA TYR A 81 -6.76 -0.03 7.23
C TYR A 81 -7.54 1.05 6.49
N ASN A 82 -7.75 2.18 7.17
CA ASN A 82 -8.03 3.44 6.50
C ASN A 82 -6.72 4.02 5.96
N VAL A 83 -6.78 4.61 4.78
CA VAL A 83 -5.64 5.30 4.16
C VAL A 83 -5.87 6.81 4.29
N GLY A 84 -4.93 7.48 4.95
CA GLY A 84 -4.89 8.92 5.12
C GLY A 84 -4.59 9.66 3.82
N ARG A 85 -4.64 10.99 3.88
CA ARG A 85 -4.19 11.82 2.75
C ARG A 85 -2.65 11.80 2.71
N PRO A 86 -2.03 11.81 1.52
CA PRO A 86 -0.59 12.00 1.42
C PRO A 86 -0.19 13.39 1.92
N GLU A 87 0.81 13.44 2.81
CA GLU A 87 1.37 14.65 3.42
C GLU A 87 2.87 14.74 3.14
N ARG A 88 3.41 15.95 3.02
CA ARG A 88 4.85 16.13 2.78
C ARG A 88 5.64 15.76 4.02
N TRP A 89 6.63 14.90 3.86
CA TRP A 89 7.47 14.43 4.96
C TRP A 89 8.82 13.97 4.43
N ASP A 90 9.90 14.40 5.08
CA ASP A 90 11.29 14.01 4.79
C ASP A 90 11.65 14.01 3.29
N GLY A 91 11.36 15.12 2.61
CA GLY A 91 11.63 15.28 1.18
C GLY A 91 10.77 14.40 0.25
N SER A 92 9.84 13.60 0.77
CA SER A 92 8.94 12.72 0.02
C SER A 92 7.49 12.84 0.52
N TRP A 93 6.81 11.73 0.80
CA TRP A 93 5.46 11.67 1.33
C TRP A 93 5.36 10.73 2.53
N TRP A 94 4.52 11.12 3.47
CA TRP A 94 3.95 10.28 4.50
C TRP A 94 2.46 10.06 4.19
N ILE A 95 2.00 8.81 4.31
CA ILE A 95 0.59 8.44 4.17
C ILE A 95 0.20 7.64 5.40
N ASP A 96 -0.64 8.21 6.26
CA ASP A 96 -1.08 7.55 7.49
C ASP A 96 -1.92 6.29 7.22
N LEU A 97 -1.71 5.26 8.04
CA LEU A 97 -2.49 4.02 8.03
C LEU A 97 -3.10 3.78 9.41
N SER A 98 -4.41 3.95 9.49
CA SER A 98 -5.17 3.70 10.71
C SER A 98 -5.81 2.29 10.68
N PRO A 99 -5.45 1.37 11.60
CA PRO A 99 -6.03 0.04 11.68
C PRO A 99 -7.55 0.08 11.89
N ARG A 100 -8.29 -0.84 11.26
CA ARG A 100 -9.74 -1.03 11.49
C ARG A 100 -10.04 -2.28 12.29
N PHE A 101 -9.12 -2.64 13.15
CA PHE A 101 -9.15 -3.81 14.00
C PHE A 101 -8.36 -3.51 15.27
N SER A 102 -8.60 -4.25 16.33
CA SER A 102 -7.87 -4.08 17.59
C SER A 102 -6.41 -4.48 17.44
N THR A 103 -5.53 -3.55 17.80
CA THR A 103 -4.07 -3.70 17.83
C THR A 103 -3.49 -2.61 18.73
N THR A 104 -2.34 -2.89 19.35
CA THR A 104 -1.55 -1.89 20.09
C THR A 104 -0.55 -1.17 19.18
N ARG A 105 -0.52 -1.51 17.88
CA ARG A 105 0.37 -0.89 16.90
C ARG A 105 -0.17 0.47 16.46
N SER A 106 0.71 1.45 16.43
CA SER A 106 0.42 2.84 16.07
C SER A 106 1.54 3.40 15.18
N ALA A 107 1.40 4.66 14.74
CA ALA A 107 2.35 5.34 13.86
C ALA A 107 2.71 4.53 12.60
N LEU A 108 1.69 3.93 12.00
CA LEU A 108 1.83 3.08 10.81
C LEU A 108 1.58 3.93 9.57
N GLY A 109 2.40 3.75 8.54
CA GLY A 109 2.25 4.53 7.32
C GLY A 109 2.82 3.87 6.08
N ILE A 110 2.68 4.56 4.96
CA ILE A 110 3.40 4.31 3.70
C ILE A 110 4.35 5.49 3.48
N HIS A 111 5.64 5.22 3.30
CA HIS A 111 6.64 6.25 3.02
C HIS A 111 7.89 5.67 2.37
N THR A 112 8.78 6.56 1.93
CA THR A 112 10.11 6.16 1.44
C THR A 112 10.96 5.72 2.62
N CYS A 113 11.42 4.47 2.61
CA CYS A 113 12.38 3.95 3.59
C CYS A 113 13.06 2.66 3.11
N LEU A 114 14.30 2.47 3.56
CA LEU A 114 15.04 1.21 3.47
C LEU A 114 16.19 1.27 4.50
N PRO A 115 16.38 0.27 5.38
CA PRO A 115 15.67 -1.00 5.49
C PRO A 115 14.21 -0.85 5.94
N GLY A 116 13.45 -1.93 5.84
CA GLY A 116 12.07 -1.96 6.32
C GLY A 116 11.96 -1.82 7.83
N SER A 117 11.02 -0.99 8.28
CA SER A 117 10.52 -0.96 9.65
C SER A 117 9.01 -1.27 9.63
N GLY A 118 8.29 -1.24 10.75
CA GLY A 118 6.91 -1.73 10.85
C GLY A 118 5.87 -1.12 9.88
N CYS A 119 6.22 -0.07 9.12
CA CYS A 119 5.47 0.56 8.05
C CYS A 119 5.50 -0.22 6.72
N ILE A 120 4.84 0.33 5.69
CA ILE A 120 5.08 -0.04 4.29
C ILE A 120 6.17 0.89 3.75
N CYS A 121 7.35 0.32 3.54
CA CYS A 121 8.50 1.03 3.01
C CYS A 121 8.61 0.83 1.51
N LEU A 122 8.57 1.92 0.76
CA LEU A 122 8.91 1.95 -0.65
C LEU A 122 10.40 2.30 -0.79
N PRO A 123 11.21 1.51 -1.53
CA PRO A 123 12.67 1.67 -1.53
C PRO A 123 13.18 2.99 -2.14
N ASN A 124 12.36 3.68 -2.94
CA ASN A 124 12.75 4.92 -3.60
C ASN A 124 11.61 5.93 -3.61
N LYS A 125 11.99 7.21 -3.73
CA LYS A 125 11.07 8.34 -3.70
C LYS A 125 10.07 8.34 -4.86
N ALA A 126 10.48 7.88 -6.04
CA ALA A 126 9.64 7.89 -7.23
C ALA A 126 8.42 6.98 -7.07
N ASP A 127 8.60 5.80 -6.45
CA ASP A 127 7.49 4.90 -6.14
C ASP A 127 6.54 5.53 -5.11
N THR A 128 7.06 6.19 -4.07
CA THR A 128 6.24 6.90 -3.08
C THR A 128 5.47 8.06 -3.70
N ASP A 129 6.09 8.84 -4.58
CA ASP A 129 5.43 9.90 -5.34
C ASP A 129 4.30 9.34 -6.21
N ALA A 130 4.53 8.21 -6.89
CA ALA A 130 3.52 7.55 -7.71
C ALA A 130 2.33 7.05 -6.87
N VAL A 131 2.60 6.44 -5.70
CA VAL A 131 1.54 5.98 -4.78
C VAL A 131 0.72 7.15 -4.26
N ALA A 132 1.37 8.25 -3.83
CA ALA A 132 0.67 9.46 -3.38
C ALA A 132 -0.22 10.05 -4.49
N ALA A 133 0.29 10.12 -5.73
CA ALA A 133 -0.47 10.58 -6.87
C ALA A 133 -1.71 9.70 -7.13
N TRP A 134 -1.57 8.37 -7.04
CA TRP A 134 -2.69 7.45 -7.18
C TRP A 134 -3.73 7.56 -6.07
N ILE A 135 -3.30 7.72 -4.82
CA ILE A 135 -4.21 7.90 -3.68
C ILE A 135 -5.09 9.14 -3.91
N ASN A 136 -4.49 10.24 -4.35
CA ASN A 136 -5.20 11.48 -4.64
C ASN A 136 -6.11 11.33 -5.86
N LYS A 137 -5.58 10.84 -6.99
CA LYS A 137 -6.31 10.72 -8.26
C LYS A 137 -7.50 9.75 -8.18
N ALA A 138 -7.30 8.60 -7.55
CA ALA A 138 -8.30 7.53 -7.48
C ALA A 138 -9.15 7.57 -6.19
N GLY A 139 -8.92 8.56 -5.32
CA GLY A 139 -9.66 8.70 -4.06
C GLY A 139 -9.50 7.50 -3.14
N VAL A 140 -8.32 6.90 -3.09
CA VAL A 140 -8.09 5.68 -2.31
C VAL A 140 -8.24 5.99 -0.82
N ARG A 141 -9.08 5.21 -0.13
CA ARG A 141 -9.32 5.32 1.32
C ARG A 141 -9.06 4.02 2.08
N ARG A 142 -8.69 2.96 1.36
CA ARG A 142 -8.64 1.60 1.87
C ARG A 142 -7.33 0.94 1.51
N LEU A 143 -6.76 0.24 2.48
CA LEU A 143 -5.67 -0.69 2.32
C LEU A 143 -6.07 -2.03 2.94
N GLN A 144 -5.77 -3.11 2.23
CA GLN A 144 -5.85 -4.46 2.75
C GLN A 144 -4.44 -5.04 2.84
N VAL A 145 -4.02 -5.45 4.04
CA VAL A 145 -2.79 -6.21 4.24
C VAL A 145 -3.14 -7.69 4.30
N VAL A 146 -2.49 -8.50 3.47
CA VAL A 146 -2.65 -9.96 3.41
C VAL A 146 -1.30 -10.66 3.64
N ASN A 147 -1.34 -11.97 3.92
CA ASN A 147 -0.15 -12.78 4.21
C ASN A 147 0.49 -13.36 2.96
#